data_AF-A4BV29-F1
#
_entry.id   AF-A4BV29-F1
#
_cell.length_a   1.000
_cell.length_b   1.000
_cell.length_c   1.000
_cell.angle_alpha   90.00
_cell.angle_beta   90.00
_cell.angle_gamma   90.00
#
_symmetry.space_group_name_H-M   'P 1'
#
loop_
_entity.id
_entity.type
_entity.pdbx_description
1 polymer ?
#
loop_
_entity_poly.entity_id
_entity_poly.type
_entity_poly.pdbx_seq_one_letter_code
_entity_poly.pdbx_strand_id
1 'polypeptide(L)' 'MHYRIDAYLVHGNPRLQIKEAESGTVRLVWDYPKRPETKPDSEQALAQSLATEEALHKLFRGLFLLTTTQYLNSQVKGD' A
#
# COMPACT_ATOMS: atom_id res chain seq x y z
N MET A 1 7.80 -13.73 13.43
CA MET A 1 6.55 -13.27 12.80
C MET A 1 6.84 -12.82 11.39
N HIS A 2 6.35 -13.59 10.42
CA HIS A 2 6.49 -13.25 9.00
C HIS A 2 5.21 -12.55 8.54
N TYR A 3 5.36 -11.48 7.77
CA TYR A 3 4.24 -10.77 7.17
C TYR A 3 4.35 -10.83 5.65
N ARG A 4 3.20 -10.93 4.99
CA ARG A 4 3.07 -10.82 3.54
C ARG A 4 2.35 -9.53 3.21
N ILE A 5 2.93 -8.76 2.30
CA ILE A 5 2.36 -7.51 1.80
C ILE A 5 1.86 -7.78 0.40
N ASP A 6 0.55 -7.63 0.21
CA ASP A 6 -0.07 -7.71 -1.10
C ASP A 6 -0.48 -6.29 -1.53
N ALA A 7 0.15 -5.78 -2.59
CA ALA A 7 -0.20 -4.52 -3.23
C ALA A 7 -0.80 -4.82 -4.61
N TYR A 8 -2.00 -4.31 -4.87
CA TYR A 8 -2.70 -4.57 -6.13
C TYR A 8 -3.68 -3.44 -6.46
N LEU A 9 -4.08 -3.37 -7.73
CA LEU A 9 -5.07 -2.41 -8.20
C LEU A 9 -6.45 -3.07 -8.25
N VAL A 10 -7.46 -2.43 -7.66
CA VAL A 10 -8.87 -2.84 -7.76
C VAL A 10 -9.59 -1.80 -8.60
N HIS A 11 -9.91 -2.14 -9.85
CA HIS A 11 -10.50 -1.18 -10.82
C HIS A 11 -9.65 0.09 -10.98
N GLY A 12 -8.32 -0.05 -11.06
CA GLY A 12 -7.38 1.07 -11.15
C GLY A 12 -7.10 1.79 -9.83
N ASN A 13 -7.81 1.46 -8.75
CA ASN A 13 -7.62 2.04 -7.44
C ASN A 13 -6.59 1.25 -6.63
N PRO A 14 -5.51 1.89 -6.13
CA PRO A 14 -4.54 1.20 -5.28
C PRO A 14 -5.17 0.64 -4.02
N ARG A 15 -4.93 -0.65 -3.79
CA ARG A 15 -5.31 -1.36 -2.57
C ARG A 15 -4.09 -2.06 -2.01
N LEU A 16 -4.00 -2.08 -0.69
CA LEU A 16 -2.95 -2.76 0.00
C LEU A 16 -3.45 -3.56 1.20
N GLN A 17 -2.90 -4.75 1.35
CA GLN A 17 -3.19 -5.65 2.45
C GLN A 17 -1.89 -6.08 3.13
N ILE A 18 -1.91 -6.06 4.46
CA ILE A 18 -0.89 -6.70 5.28
C ILE A 18 -1.51 -7.95 5.88
N LYS A 19 -0.89 -9.09 5.62
CA LYS A 19 -1.30 -10.40 6.13
C LYS A 19 -0.21 -10.98 7.00
N GLU A 20 -0.61 -11.70 8.04
CA GLU A 20 0.30 -12.62 8.71
C GLU A 20 0.61 -13.78 7.75
N ALA A 21 1.90 -14.08 7.53
CA ALA A 21 2.30 -15.00 6.47
C ALA A 21 1.96 -16.47 6.78
N GLU A 22 1.90 -16.83 8.06
CA GLU A 22 1.61 -18.20 8.49
C GLU A 22 0.11 -18.52 8.45
N SER A 23 -0.73 -17.62 8.96
CA SER A 23 -2.18 -17.82 9.02
C SER A 23 -2.93 -17.23 7.82
N GLY A 24 -2.31 -16.34 7.05
CA GLY A 24 -2.97 -15.55 6.01
C GLY A 24 -3.91 -14.46 6.56
N THR A 25 -3.99 -14.30 7.89
CA THR A 25 -4.92 -13.35 8.54
C THR A 25 -4.60 -11.93 8.13
N VAL A 26 -5.60 -11.21 7.61
CA VAL A 26 -5.47 -9.81 7.23
C VAL A 26 -5.44 -8.94 8.49
N ARG A 27 -4.32 -8.25 8.70
CA ARG A 27 -4.10 -7.34 9.83
C ARG A 27 -4.48 -5.90 9.48
N LEU A 28 -4.30 -5.51 8.22
CA LEU A 28 -4.57 -4.16 7.73
C LEU A 28 -5.03 -4.21 6.28
N VAL A 29 -6.07 -3.42 5.97
CA VAL A 29 -6.50 -3.13 4.60
C VAL A 29 -6.54 -1.62 4.43
N TRP A 30 -5.87 -1.14 3.38
CA TRP A 30 -5.95 0.24 2.97
C TRP A 30 -6.44 0.33 1.53
N ASP A 31 -7.50 1.11 1.32
CA ASP A 31 -8.11 1.36 0.03
C ASP A 31 -7.93 2.84 -0.30
N TYR A 32 -7.32 3.15 -1.44
CA TYR A 32 -7.21 4.53 -1.90
C TYR A 32 -8.61 5.12 -2.16
N PRO A 33 -8.87 6.41 -1.91
CA PRO A 33 -10.19 6.98 -2.18
C PRO A 33 -10.48 6.96 -3.68
N LYS A 34 -11.57 6.31 -4.09
CA LYS A 34 -12.04 6.35 -5.49
C LYS A 34 -12.33 7.81 -5.87
N ARG A 35 -11.69 8.34 -6.92
CA ARG A 35 -12.16 9.56 -7.58
C ARG A 35 -13.43 9.25 -8.38
N PRO A 36 -14.38 10.20 -8.47
CA PRO A 36 -15.56 10.03 -9.31
C PRO A 36 -15.16 9.76 -10.76
N GLU A 37 -15.90 8.87 -11.42
CA GLU A 37 -15.72 8.49 -12.83
C GLU A 37 -16.14 9.63 -13.75
N THR A 38 -15.30 10.64 -13.88
CA THR A 38 -15.41 11.63 -14.96
C THR A 38 -14.56 11.13 -16.11
N LYS A 39 -15.13 10.95 -17.31
CA LYS A 39 -14.35 10.59 -18.52
C LYS A 39 -13.23 11.62 -18.70
N PRO A 40 -11.96 11.24 -18.52
CA PRO A 40 -10.88 12.21 -18.57
C PRO A 40 -10.49 12.48 -20.01
N ASP A 41 -10.29 13.75 -20.34
CA ASP A 41 -9.52 14.13 -21.54
C ASP A 41 -8.08 13.56 -21.43
N SER A 42 -7.37 13.46 -22.56
CA SER A 42 -6.04 12.85 -22.65
C SER A 42 -5.01 13.44 -21.65
N GLU A 43 -5.07 14.74 -21.36
CA GLU A 43 -4.24 15.38 -20.33
C GLU A 43 -4.64 14.97 -18.90
N GLN A 44 -5.93 14.78 -18.64
CA GLN A 44 -6.41 14.29 -17.35
C GLN A 44 -6.02 12.83 -17.13
N ALA A 45 -5.98 12.00 -18.18
CA ALA A 45 -5.52 10.62 -18.10
C ALA A 45 -4.03 10.54 -17.70
N LEU A 46 -3.18 11.40 -18.27
CA LEU A 46 -1.76 11.49 -17.90
C LEU A 46 -1.59 11.93 -16.43
N ALA A 47 -2.32 12.97 -16.02
CA ALA A 47 -2.29 13.45 -14.64
C ALA A 47 -2.79 12.39 -13.62
N GLN A 48 -3.77 11.57 -14.01
CA GLN A 48 -4.26 10.46 -13.20
C GLN A 48 -3.23 9.33 -13.08
N SER A 49 -2.54 8.99 -14.18
CA SER A 49 -1.44 8.02 -14.16
C SER A 49 -0.34 8.46 -13.19
N LEU A 50 0.07 9.72 -13.29
CA LEU A 50 1.10 10.30 -12.42
C LEU A 50 0.67 10.27 -10.94
N ALA A 51 -0.58 10.67 -10.65
CA ALA A 51 -1.12 10.64 -9.29
C ALA A 51 -1.18 9.21 -8.70
N THR A 52 -1.47 8.23 -9.54
CA THR A 52 -1.49 6.81 -9.15
C THR A 52 -0.09 6.32 -8.80
N GLU A 53 0.90 6.66 -9.63
CA GLU A 53 2.30 6.31 -9.41
C GLU A 53 2.88 6.96 -8.15
N GLU A 54 2.59 8.25 -7.92
CA GLU A 54 2.97 8.94 -6.68
C GLU A 54 2.31 8.33 -5.44
N ALA A 55 1.05 7.91 -5.53
CA ALA A 55 0.35 7.26 -4.44
C ALA A 55 0.98 5.90 -4.10
N LEU A 56 1.31 5.09 -5.12
CA LEU A 56 2.04 3.83 -4.94
C LEU A 56 3.39 4.07 -4.26
N HIS A 57 4.17 5.05 -4.70
CA HIS A 57 5.46 5.38 -4.08
C HIS A 57 5.32 5.79 -2.61
N LYS A 58 4.35 6.65 -2.26
CA LYS A 58 4.09 7.04 -0.86
C LYS A 58 3.74 5.85 0.01
N LEU A 59 2.94 4.93 -0.52
CA LEU A 59 2.49 3.75 0.18
C LEU A 59 3.61 2.72 0.37
N PHE A 60 4.44 2.46 -0.64
CA PHE A 60 5.66 1.64 -0.49
C PHE A 60 6.60 2.24 0.56
N ARG A 61 6.79 3.57 0.56
CA ARG A 61 7.61 4.26 1.55
C ARG A 61 7.06 4.10 2.96
N GLY A 62 5.76 4.31 3.17
CA GLY A 62 5.13 4.16 4.48
C GLY A 62 5.26 2.75 5.04
N LEU A 63 5.10 1.74 4.18
CA LEU A 63 5.24 0.33 4.58
C LEU A 63 6.67 -0.04 4.89
N PHE A 64 7.62 0.38 4.07
CA PHE A 64 9.04 0.17 4.33
C PHE A 64 9.42 0.73 5.71
N LEU A 65 8.96 1.94 6.04
CA LEU A 65 9.18 2.53 7.36
C LEU A 65 8.52 1.68 8.46
N LEU A 66 7.26 1.29 8.30
CA LEU A 66 6.55 0.49 9.29
C LEU A 66 7.24 -0.86 9.55
N THR A 67 7.61 -1.59 8.49
CA THR A 67 8.32 -2.87 8.60
C THR A 67 9.69 -2.70 9.25
N THR A 68 10.40 -1.64 8.89
CA THR A 68 11.72 -1.34 9.46
C THR A 68 11.60 -0.99 10.93
N THR A 69 10.63 -0.15 11.31
CA THR A 69 10.36 0.19 12.71
C THR A 69 9.97 -1.03 13.53
N GLN A 70 9.11 -1.91 13.01
CA GLN A 70 8.76 -3.16 13.69
C GLN A 70 9.96 -4.09 13.86
N TYR A 71 10.79 -4.25 12.81
CA TYR A 71 12.01 -5.04 12.89
C TYR A 71 12.96 -4.48 13.95
N LEU A 72 13.28 -3.19 13.89
CA LEU A 72 14.16 -2.54 14.86
C LEU A 72 13.63 -2.67 16.30
N ASN A 73 12.33 -2.46 16.51
CA ASN A 73 11.72 -2.61 17.84
C ASN A 73 11.71 -4.06 18.34
N SER A 74 11.67 -5.05 17.44
CA SER A 74 11.79 -6.47 17.81
C SER A 74 13.22 -6.86 18.20
N GLN A 75 14.23 -6.24 17.58
CA GLN A 75 15.64 -6.42 17.93
C GLN A 75 15.97 -5.76 19.27
N VAL A 76 15.38 -4.59 19.57
CA VAL A 76 15.57 -3.88 20.85
C VAL A 76 14.88 -4.58 22.04
N LYS A 77 13.88 -5.41 21.80
CA LYS A 77 13.20 -6.22 22.85
C LYS A 77 13.80 -7.61 23.04
N GLY A 78 14.80 -7.98 22.24
CA GLY A 78 15.54 -9.22 22.36
C GLY A 78 16.91 -8.98 23.00
N ASP A 79 16.91 -8.49 24.24
CA ASP A 79 18.03 -8.56 25.21
C ASP A 79 17.43 -8.56 26.63
#